data_AF-A0A8H7FL81-F1
#
_entry.id   AF-A0A8H7FL81-F1
#
_cell.length_a   1.000
_cell.length_b   1.000
_cell.length_c   1.000
_cell.angle_alpha   90.00
_cell.angle_beta   90.00
_cell.angle_gamma   90.00
#
_symmetry.space_group_name_H-M   'P 1'
#
loop_
_entity.id
_entity.type
_entity.pdbx_description
1 polymer ?
#
loop_
_entity_poly.entity_id
_entity_poly.type
_entity_poly.pdbx_seq_one_letter_code
_entity_poly.pdbx_strand_id
1 'polypeptide(L)'
;MSSFSADLARALLPISPHLAALHAARGRVHEHHCRRCGGFLPRVRLVRAGTGRVKRSTCAACGHAENTPLDRGNASLFPRVKRRQNVGAAVLPSATALPSIEIAPASIARDVPTARNEARAEPQPPPSQRPRDRATPSQLANAGGAARDRSKKKPGLQEMLARNRAKEKSKEGKPGAGSGLADFLSTL
;
A
#
# COMPACT_ATOMS: atom_id res chain seq x y z
N MET A 1 -20.54 9.91 -12.63
CA MET A 1 -21.62 9.36 -11.77
C MET A 1 -21.21 8.13 -10.94
N SER A 2 -19.92 7.77 -10.84
CA SER A 2 -19.47 6.60 -10.07
C SER A 2 -19.37 6.81 -8.55
N SER A 3 -19.27 8.07 -8.08
CA SER A 3 -19.13 8.40 -6.65
C SER A 3 -20.32 7.96 -5.81
N PHE A 4 -21.55 8.26 -6.24
CA PHE A 4 -22.76 7.91 -5.49
C PHE A 4 -22.86 6.40 -5.19
N SER A 5 -22.55 5.56 -6.18
CA SER A 5 -22.55 4.10 -6.01
C SER A 5 -21.49 3.61 -5.03
N ALA A 6 -20.35 4.30 -4.95
CA ALA A 6 -19.27 3.99 -4.02
C ALA A 6 -19.65 4.35 -2.58
N ASP A 7 -20.22 5.54 -2.39
CA ASP A 7 -20.61 6.05 -1.08
C ASP A 7 -21.78 5.26 -0.50
N LEU A 8 -22.75 4.91 -1.34
CA LEU A 8 -23.87 4.05 -0.94
C LEU A 8 -23.39 2.62 -0.60
N ALA A 9 -22.42 2.07 -1.33
CA ALA A 9 -21.82 0.79 -0.95
C ALA A 9 -21.13 0.85 0.42
N ARG A 10 -20.42 1.95 0.74
CA ARG A 10 -19.81 2.15 2.06
C ARG A 10 -20.84 2.29 3.17
N ALA A 11 -21.92 3.05 2.93
CA ALA A 11 -22.99 3.24 3.90
C ALA A 11 -23.76 1.94 4.20
N LEU A 12 -23.91 1.06 3.21
CA LEU A 12 -24.59 -0.23 3.37
C LEU A 12 -23.72 -1.31 4.02
N LEU A 13 -22.39 -1.13 4.08
CA LEU A 13 -21.46 -2.14 4.57
C LEU A 13 -21.80 -2.72 5.97
N PRO A 14 -22.13 -1.91 7.00
CA PRO A 14 -22.49 -2.44 8.32
C PRO A 14 -23.88 -3.08 8.38
N ILE A 15 -24.77 -2.77 7.45
CA ILE A 15 -26.17 -3.22 7.46
C ILE A 15 -26.35 -4.47 6.60
N SER A 16 -25.86 -4.42 5.36
CA SER A 16 -25.99 -5.48 4.36
C SER A 16 -24.76 -5.52 3.45
N PRO A 17 -23.76 -6.36 3.76
CA PRO A 17 -22.55 -6.48 2.95
C PRO A 17 -22.83 -7.00 1.53
N HIS A 18 -23.91 -7.76 1.34
CA HIS A 18 -24.32 -8.24 0.01
C HIS A 18 -24.84 -7.12 -0.90
N LEU A 19 -25.69 -6.22 -0.39
CA LEU A 19 -26.14 -5.07 -1.16
C LEU A 19 -24.98 -4.12 -1.44
N ALA A 20 -24.12 -3.88 -0.46
CA ALA A 20 -22.89 -3.10 -0.65
C ALA A 20 -22.04 -3.64 -1.80
N ALA A 21 -21.81 -4.95 -1.85
CA ALA A 21 -21.06 -5.60 -2.92
C ALA A 21 -21.72 -5.42 -4.31
N LEU A 22 -23.04 -5.47 -4.39
CA LEU A 22 -23.79 -5.25 -5.63
C LEU A 22 -23.60 -3.82 -6.16
N HIS A 23 -23.70 -2.82 -5.28
CA HIS A 23 -23.48 -1.42 -5.64
C HIS A 23 -22.02 -1.15 -6.04
N ALA A 24 -21.06 -1.74 -5.32
CA ALA A 24 -19.66 -1.67 -5.67
C ALA A 24 -19.35 -2.27 -7.05
N ALA A 25 -19.97 -3.42 -7.38
CA ALA A 25 -19.83 -4.07 -8.68
C ALA A 25 -20.37 -3.20 -9.82
N ARG A 26 -21.52 -2.54 -9.62
CA ARG A 26 -22.08 -1.59 -10.60
C ARG A 26 -21.20 -0.36 -10.80
N GLY A 27 -20.61 0.16 -9.72
CA GLY A 27 -19.76 1.35 -9.76
C GLY A 27 -18.36 1.13 -10.34
N ARG A 28 -17.96 -0.12 -10.63
CA ARG A 28 -16.59 -0.50 -11.04
C ARG A 28 -15.51 0.06 -10.09
N VAL A 29 -15.82 0.14 -8.80
CA VAL A 29 -14.93 0.71 -7.79
C VAL A 29 -14.04 -0.39 -7.22
N HIS A 30 -12.92 -0.64 -7.89
CA HIS A 30 -12.05 -1.80 -7.60
C HIS A 30 -11.08 -1.60 -6.43
N GLU A 31 -10.86 -0.36 -5.96
CA GLU A 31 -9.77 -0.10 -5.00
C GLU A 31 -10.01 -0.69 -3.60
N HIS A 32 -11.28 -0.83 -3.20
CA HIS A 32 -11.66 -1.31 -1.86
C HIS A 32 -12.51 -2.59 -1.87
N HIS A 33 -12.68 -3.21 -3.04
CA HIS A 33 -13.54 -4.38 -3.21
C HIS A 33 -12.79 -5.53 -3.85
N CYS A 34 -13.13 -6.74 -3.43
CA CYS A 34 -12.55 -7.96 -3.95
C CYS A 34 -12.97 -8.13 -5.41
N ARG A 35 -12.00 -8.31 -6.31
CA ARG A 35 -12.27 -8.60 -7.73
C ARG A 35 -13.03 -9.90 -7.97
N ARG A 36 -13.00 -10.84 -7.02
CA ARG A 36 -13.60 -12.17 -7.18
C ARG A 36 -15.06 -12.22 -6.73
N CYS A 37 -15.38 -11.64 -5.57
CA CYS A 37 -16.73 -11.70 -4.99
C CYS A 37 -17.39 -10.34 -4.75
N GLY A 38 -16.72 -9.22 -5.07
CA GLY A 38 -17.23 -7.87 -4.82
C GLY A 38 -17.24 -7.44 -3.34
N GLY A 39 -16.93 -8.34 -2.40
CA GLY A 39 -16.91 -8.03 -0.97
C GLY A 39 -15.82 -7.02 -0.60
N PHE A 40 -16.07 -6.21 0.44
CA PHE A 40 -15.12 -5.20 0.91
C PHE A 40 -13.81 -5.80 1.41
N LEU A 41 -12.71 -5.05 1.24
CA LEU A 41 -11.36 -5.42 1.64
C LEU A 41 -10.96 -4.64 2.92
N PRO A 42 -11.30 -5.13 4.13
CA PRO A 42 -11.11 -4.36 5.36
C PRO A 42 -9.64 -4.27 5.80
N ARG A 43 -8.79 -5.20 5.34
CA ARG A 43 -7.42 -5.35 5.83
C ARG A 43 -6.42 -5.16 4.72
N VAL A 44 -5.78 -3.99 4.74
CA VAL A 44 -4.62 -3.67 3.92
C VAL A 44 -3.38 -3.77 4.79
N ARG A 45 -2.38 -4.54 4.35
CA ARG A 45 -1.08 -4.63 5.02
C ARG A 45 0.05 -4.38 4.04
N LEU A 46 1.10 -3.73 4.53
CA LEU A 46 2.35 -3.59 3.79
C LEU A 46 3.19 -4.85 4.03
N VAL A 47 3.49 -5.59 2.97
CA VAL A 47 4.36 -6.77 3.04
C VAL A 47 5.58 -6.58 2.15
N ARG A 48 6.73 -7.13 2.57
CA ARG A 48 7.93 -7.18 1.73
C ARG A 48 7.77 -8.35 0.77
N ALA A 49 7.89 -8.09 -0.53
CA ALA A 49 7.85 -9.12 -1.57
C ALA A 49 9.03 -8.89 -2.52
N GLY A 50 9.98 -9.83 -2.53
CA GLY A 50 11.21 -9.73 -3.30
C GLY A 50 12.02 -8.47 -2.94
N THR A 51 12.29 -7.63 -3.94
CA THR A 51 13.09 -6.41 -3.79
C THR A 51 12.27 -5.22 -3.28
N GLY A 52 10.94 -5.32 -3.18
CA GLY A 52 10.03 -4.20 -2.93
C GLY A 52 9.11 -4.38 -1.72
N ARG A 53 8.27 -3.37 -1.49
CA ARG A 53 7.10 -3.46 -0.62
C ARG A 53 5.87 -3.50 -1.52
N VAL A 54 4.89 -4.31 -1.15
CA VAL A 54 3.60 -4.40 -1.84
C VAL A 54 2.48 -4.16 -0.84
N LYS A 55 1.43 -3.49 -1.28
CA LYS A 55 0.18 -3.34 -0.56
C LYS A 55 -0.61 -4.64 -0.80
N ARG A 56 -0.69 -5.50 0.21
CA ARG A 56 -1.51 -6.71 0.16
C ARG A 56 -2.87 -6.44 0.78
N SER A 57 -3.92 -6.62 0.00
CA SER A 57 -5.32 -6.63 0.47
C SER A 57 -5.82 -8.07 0.46
N THR A 58 -6.50 -8.48 1.54
CA THR A 58 -7.07 -9.83 1.65
C THR A 58 -8.57 -9.74 1.89
N CYS A 59 -9.36 -10.41 1.07
CA CYS A 59 -10.80 -10.49 1.22
C CYS A 59 -11.15 -11.39 2.40
N ALA A 60 -11.91 -10.86 3.35
CA ALA A 60 -12.40 -11.63 4.50
C ALA A 60 -13.45 -12.68 4.10
N ALA A 61 -14.23 -12.42 3.03
CA ALA A 61 -15.30 -13.32 2.62
C ALA A 61 -14.80 -14.55 1.83
N CYS A 62 -13.89 -14.38 0.89
CA CYS A 62 -13.44 -15.47 0.00
C CYS A 62 -11.94 -15.82 0.10
N GLY A 63 -11.18 -15.13 0.96
CA GLY A 63 -9.74 -15.35 1.12
C GLY A 63 -8.86 -14.87 -0.03
N HIS A 64 -9.44 -14.31 -1.12
CA HIS A 64 -8.66 -13.79 -2.24
C HIS A 64 -7.71 -12.68 -1.79
N ALA A 65 -6.45 -12.78 -2.19
CA ALA A 65 -5.41 -11.82 -1.87
C ALA A 65 -4.94 -11.12 -3.14
N GLU A 66 -4.96 -9.79 -3.13
CA GLU A 66 -4.45 -8.96 -4.22
C GLU A 66 -3.20 -8.22 -3.71
N ASN A 67 -2.13 -8.24 -4.51
CA ASN A 67 -0.90 -7.52 -4.22
C ASN A 67 -0.77 -6.36 -5.22
N THR A 68 -0.88 -5.14 -4.75
CA THR A 68 -0.60 -3.95 -5.55
C THR A 68 0.84 -3.51 -5.28
N PRO A 69 1.71 -3.46 -6.30
CA PRO A 69 3.05 -2.92 -6.12
C PRO A 69 2.94 -1.48 -5.64
N LEU A 70 3.68 -1.14 -4.58
CA LEU A 70 3.78 0.25 -4.17
C LEU A 70 4.80 0.91 -5.05
N ASP A 71 4.36 1.93 -5.79
CA ASP A 71 5.29 2.81 -6.46
C ASP A 71 6.18 3.45 -5.40
N ARG A 72 7.50 3.38 -5.63
CA ARG A 72 8.45 4.06 -4.77
C ARG A 72 8.38 5.57 -4.98
N GLY A 73 7.93 6.03 -6.16
CA GLY A 73 7.91 7.45 -6.52
C GLY A 73 9.23 8.13 -6.18
N ASN A 74 9.14 9.28 -5.50
CA ASN A 74 10.31 10.05 -5.04
C ASN A 74 11.09 9.39 -3.89
N ALA A 75 10.61 8.30 -3.28
CA ALA A 75 11.34 7.60 -2.22
C ALA A 75 12.69 7.02 -2.70
N SER A 76 12.89 6.87 -4.01
CA SER A 76 14.17 6.50 -4.61
C SER A 76 15.20 7.63 -4.59
N LEU A 77 14.77 8.90 -4.54
CA LEU A 77 15.64 10.08 -4.48
C LEU A 77 16.25 10.28 -3.09
N PHE A 78 15.59 9.75 -2.06
CA PHE A 78 16.12 9.81 -0.72
C PHE A 78 17.23 8.75 -0.58
N PRO A 79 18.48 9.15 -0.27
CA PRO A 79 19.54 8.19 -0.04
C PRO A 79 19.09 7.26 1.08
N ARG A 80 19.15 5.95 0.83
CA ARG A 80 18.91 4.95 1.87
C ARG A 80 19.88 5.26 3.00
N VAL A 81 19.36 5.81 4.10
CA VAL A 81 20.12 5.95 5.34
C VAL A 81 20.54 4.52 5.66
N LYS A 82 21.83 4.23 5.45
CA LYS A 82 22.42 2.94 5.78
C LYS A 82 22.28 2.87 7.28
N ARG A 83 21.19 2.24 7.73
CA ARG A 83 20.87 2.03 9.14
C ARG A 83 22.16 1.48 9.71
N ARG A 84 22.86 2.30 10.50
CA ARG A 84 24.15 1.91 11.08
C ARG A 84 23.85 0.57 11.72
N GLN A 85 24.46 -0.49 11.19
CA GLN A 85 24.34 -1.80 11.79
C GLN A 85 24.68 -1.58 13.24
N ASN A 86 23.73 -1.93 14.09
CA ASN A 86 23.69 -1.58 15.50
C ASN A 86 24.93 -2.20 16.16
N VAL A 87 26.05 -1.48 16.18
CA VAL A 87 27.21 -1.81 16.99
C VAL A 87 26.82 -1.33 18.39
N GLY A 88 26.26 -2.24 19.18
CA GLY A 88 25.74 -1.94 20.52
C GLY A 88 24.22 -1.83 20.54
N ALA A 89 23.55 -2.97 20.63
CA ALA A 89 22.19 -3.03 21.14
C ALA A 89 22.21 -2.55 22.60
N ALA A 90 22.07 -1.24 22.82
CA ALA A 90 21.58 -0.73 24.08
C ALA A 90 20.18 -1.34 24.25
N VAL A 91 20.05 -2.21 25.25
CA VAL A 91 18.81 -2.81 25.71
C VAL A 91 17.85 -1.66 26.00
N LEU A 92 16.93 -1.39 25.07
CA LEU A 92 15.79 -0.55 25.38
C LEU A 92 14.95 -1.31 26.40
N PRO A 93 14.56 -0.71 27.52
CA PRO A 93 13.72 -1.37 28.51
C PRO A 93 12.44 -1.83 27.82
N SER A 94 12.21 -3.13 27.96
CA SER A 94 11.00 -3.82 27.49
C SER A 94 9.79 -2.98 27.89
N ALA A 95 9.07 -2.45 26.90
CA ALA A 95 7.85 -1.71 27.14
C ALA A 95 6.90 -2.63 27.89
N THR A 96 6.62 -2.27 29.14
CA THR A 96 5.70 -2.94 30.03
C THR A 96 4.40 -3.20 29.27
N ALA A 97 4.05 -4.48 29.12
CA ALA A 97 2.85 -4.91 28.44
C ALA A 97 1.65 -4.20 29.08
N LEU A 98 0.99 -3.33 28.31
CA LEU A 98 -0.31 -2.80 28.71
C LEU A 98 -1.28 -3.99 28.84
N PRO A 99 -2.08 -4.04 29.91
CA PRO A 99 -3.04 -5.12 30.11
C PRO A 99 -3.98 -5.18 28.91
N SER A 100 -4.11 -6.37 28.35
CA SER A 100 -5.08 -6.65 27.30
C SER A 100 -6.47 -6.42 27.89
N ILE A 101 -7.11 -5.32 27.50
CA ILE A 101 -8.52 -5.10 27.81
C ILE A 101 -9.28 -6.08 26.93
N GLU A 102 -9.64 -7.22 27.50
CA GLU A 102 -10.61 -8.16 26.93
C GLU A 102 -11.96 -7.44 26.84
N ILE A 103 -12.21 -6.84 25.67
CA ILE A 103 -13.55 -6.39 25.32
C ILE A 103 -14.33 -7.67 24.99
N ALA A 104 -15.05 -8.18 25.99
CA ALA A 104 -16.01 -9.26 25.80
C ALA A 104 -16.98 -8.87 24.66
N PRO A 105 -17.21 -9.73 23.66
CA PRO A 105 -18.18 -9.44 22.62
C PRO A 105 -19.56 -9.37 23.27
N ALA A 106 -20.18 -8.19 23.24
CA ALA A 106 -21.58 -8.03 23.57
C ALA A 106 -22.40 -8.90 22.59
N SER A 107 -22.87 -10.03 23.09
CA SER A 107 -23.79 -10.92 22.41
C SER A 107 -25.14 -10.22 22.26
N ILE A 108 -25.28 -9.45 21.18
CA ILE A 108 -26.57 -8.98 20.71
C ILE A 108 -27.30 -10.19 20.16
N ALA A 109 -28.17 -10.77 20.98
CA ALA A 109 -29.15 -11.75 20.56
C ALA A 109 -29.99 -11.12 19.43
N ARG A 110 -29.73 -11.53 18.19
CA ARG A 110 -30.63 -11.26 17.07
C ARG A 110 -31.56 -12.46 16.97
N ASP A 111 -32.79 -12.26 17.41
CA ASP A 111 -33.91 -13.13 17.05
C ASP A 111 -34.04 -13.13 15.53
N VAL A 112 -33.62 -14.23 14.90
CA VAL A 112 -33.82 -14.47 13.47
C VAL A 112 -35.18 -15.16 13.33
N PRO A 113 -36.19 -14.53 12.69
CA PRO A 113 -37.39 -15.26 12.32
C PRO A 113 -37.02 -16.32 11.30
N THR A 114 -37.24 -17.58 11.69
CA THR A 114 -37.06 -18.76 10.84
C THR A 114 -38.18 -18.76 9.79
N ALA A 115 -37.94 -18.10 8.66
CA ALA A 115 -38.79 -18.23 7.49
C ALA A 115 -38.50 -19.57 6.80
N ARG A 116 -39.46 -20.47 6.91
CA ARG A 116 -39.55 -21.77 6.23
C ARG A 116 -39.58 -21.54 4.72
N ASN A 117 -38.43 -21.74 4.05
CA ASN A 117 -38.35 -21.67 2.60
C ASN A 117 -38.75 -23.03 2.00
N GLU A 118 -39.85 -23.03 1.26
CA GLU A 118 -40.25 -24.12 0.39
C GLU A 118 -39.21 -24.30 -0.73
N ALA A 119 -38.85 -25.55 -0.98
CA ALA A 119 -37.90 -25.95 -2.01
C ALA A 119 -38.49 -25.65 -3.40
N ARG A 120 -38.10 -24.53 -4.00
CA ARG A 120 -38.32 -24.27 -5.43
C ARG A 120 -37.14 -24.85 -6.20
N ALA A 121 -37.40 -25.91 -6.96
CA ALA A 121 -36.43 -26.56 -7.84
C ALA A 121 -35.81 -25.54 -8.81
N GLU A 122 -34.48 -25.48 -8.81
CA GLU A 122 -33.67 -24.65 -9.71
C GLU A 122 -33.48 -25.40 -11.04
N PRO A 123 -33.77 -24.79 -12.21
CA PRO A 123 -33.49 -25.38 -13.50
C PRO A 123 -31.98 -25.36 -13.79
N GLN A 124 -31.41 -26.53 -14.08
CA GLN A 124 -30.02 -26.69 -14.47
C GLN A 124 -29.69 -25.91 -15.75
N PRO A 125 -28.60 -25.13 -15.79
CA PRO A 125 -28.10 -24.54 -17.03
C PRO A 125 -27.39 -25.59 -17.90
N PRO A 126 -27.46 -25.46 -19.25
CA PRO A 126 -26.79 -26.36 -20.18
C PRO A 126 -25.26 -26.21 -20.15
N PRO A 127 -24.51 -27.29 -20.49
CA PRO A 127 -23.05 -27.26 -20.51
C PRO A 127 -22.52 -26.36 -21.63
N SER A 128 -21.80 -25.30 -21.26
CA SER A 128 -21.15 -24.39 -22.20
C SER A 128 -19.83 -24.97 -22.70
N GLN A 129 -19.74 -25.18 -24.01
CA GLN A 129 -18.57 -25.69 -24.72
C GLN A 129 -17.43 -24.66 -24.69
N ARG A 130 -16.22 -25.11 -24.34
CA ARG A 130 -14.99 -24.31 -24.34
C ARG A 130 -14.37 -24.27 -25.74
N PRO A 131 -14.05 -23.08 -26.29
CA PRO A 131 -13.07 -22.96 -27.35
C PRO A 131 -11.65 -23.05 -26.78
N ARG A 132 -10.83 -23.88 -27.42
CA ARG A 132 -9.39 -24.04 -27.18
C ARG A 132 -8.58 -22.92 -27.85
N ASP A 133 -7.36 -22.78 -27.33
CA ASP A 133 -6.13 -22.28 -27.96
C ASP A 133 -6.04 -20.82 -28.41
N ARG A 134 -5.17 -20.04 -27.76
CA ARG A 134 -4.25 -19.18 -28.52
C ARG A 134 -2.91 -18.94 -27.81
N ALA A 135 -1.86 -19.17 -28.60
CA ALA A 135 -0.46 -19.24 -28.26
C ALA A 135 0.17 -17.95 -27.72
N THR A 136 1.22 -18.17 -26.93
CA THR A 136 2.34 -17.27 -26.64
C THR A 136 3.05 -16.76 -27.90
N PRO A 137 3.58 -15.53 -27.85
CA PRO A 137 4.88 -15.26 -28.44
C PRO A 137 5.89 -14.82 -27.37
N SER A 138 6.98 -15.58 -27.36
CA SER A 138 8.29 -15.25 -26.80
C SER A 138 8.99 -14.25 -27.72
N GLN A 139 9.45 -13.10 -27.20
CA GLN A 139 10.52 -12.28 -27.80
C GLN A 139 11.28 -11.63 -26.63
N LEU A 140 12.46 -12.13 -26.24
CA LEU A 140 13.79 -11.92 -26.82
C LEU A 140 14.24 -10.45 -26.91
N ALA A 141 15.31 -10.20 -26.14
CA ALA A 141 16.39 -9.25 -26.37
C ALA A 141 16.08 -7.75 -26.36
N ASN A 142 16.70 -7.04 -25.40
CA ASN A 142 17.80 -6.19 -25.83
C ASN A 142 18.84 -5.97 -24.70
N ALA A 143 20.06 -6.37 -25.02
CA ALA A 143 21.26 -6.10 -24.28
C ALA A 143 21.85 -4.76 -24.77
N GLY A 144 22.19 -3.89 -23.83
CA GLY A 144 23.05 -2.72 -24.02
C GLY A 144 23.38 -2.21 -22.62
N GLY A 145 24.59 -2.31 -22.10
CA GLY A 145 25.86 -2.06 -22.76
C GLY A 145 26.30 -0.63 -22.46
N ALA A 146 26.67 -0.35 -21.20
CA ALA A 146 27.50 0.81 -20.84
C ALA A 146 28.18 0.55 -19.48
N ALA A 147 29.27 -0.20 -19.53
CA ALA A 147 30.29 -0.17 -18.50
C ALA A 147 30.85 1.27 -18.42
N ARG A 148 30.54 1.98 -17.34
CA ARG A 148 31.30 3.19 -16.94
C ARG A 148 32.10 2.87 -15.71
N ASP A 149 33.29 2.39 -16.00
CA ASP A 149 34.45 2.35 -15.15
C ASP A 149 34.80 3.78 -14.68
N ARG A 150 34.53 4.10 -13.41
CA ARG A 150 35.17 5.23 -12.69
C ARG A 150 35.26 4.89 -11.21
N SER A 151 36.37 4.25 -10.85
CA SER A 151 36.88 4.13 -9.50
C SER A 151 36.91 5.49 -8.79
N LYS A 152 35.95 5.75 -7.90
CA LYS A 152 36.05 6.85 -6.94
C LYS A 152 36.23 6.25 -5.56
N LYS A 153 37.51 6.13 -5.17
CA LYS A 153 37.91 5.93 -3.77
C LYS A 153 37.10 6.94 -2.95
N LYS A 154 36.44 6.45 -1.90
CA LYS A 154 35.64 7.29 -1.01
C LYS A 154 36.60 8.35 -0.46
N PRO A 155 36.36 9.64 -0.70
CA PRO A 155 37.17 10.67 -0.06
C PRO A 155 37.07 10.46 1.44
N GLY A 156 38.22 10.43 2.12
CA GLY A 156 38.26 10.20 3.56
C GLY A 156 37.39 11.22 4.30
N LEU A 157 37.00 10.91 5.53
CA LEU A 157 36.23 11.84 6.38
C LEU A 157 36.87 13.24 6.42
N GLN A 158 38.22 13.29 6.38
CA GLN A 158 39.01 14.52 6.36
C GLN A 158 38.77 15.37 5.10
N GLU A 159 38.66 14.77 3.91
CA GLU A 159 38.32 15.49 2.68
C GLU A 159 36.88 16.02 2.71
N MET A 160 35.95 15.26 3.31
CA MET A 160 34.56 15.71 3.47
C MET A 160 34.48 16.94 4.39
N LEU A 161 35.22 16.94 5.49
CA LEU A 161 35.29 18.07 6.43
C LEU A 161 35.94 19.30 5.78
N ALA A 162 37.01 19.12 5.00
CA ALA A 162 37.63 20.21 4.25
C ALA A 162 36.65 20.84 3.25
N ARG A 163 35.84 20.02 2.57
CA ARG A 163 34.83 20.50 1.61
C ARG A 163 33.68 21.24 2.28
N ASN A 164 33.26 20.84 3.48
CA ASN A 164 32.22 21.57 4.24
C ASN A 164 32.72 22.93 4.73
N ARG A 165 33.95 23.00 5.27
CA ARG A 165 34.57 24.28 5.67
C ARG A 165 34.68 25.26 4.50
N ALA A 166 34.99 24.78 3.30
CA ALA A 166 35.03 25.60 2.09
C ALA A 166 33.63 26.10 1.68
N LYS A 167 32.59 25.28 1.82
CA LYS A 167 31.20 25.67 1.51
C LYS A 167 30.64 26.72 2.47
N GLU A 168 30.94 26.62 3.77
CA GLU A 168 30.49 27.61 4.76
C GLU A 168 31.08 28.99 4.47
N LYS A 169 32.39 29.06 4.23
CA LYS A 169 33.06 30.33 3.84
C LYS A 169 32.48 30.94 2.56
N SER A 170 32.04 30.13 1.60
CA SER A 170 31.42 30.64 0.37
C SER A 170 29.99 31.18 0.56
N LYS A 171 29.31 30.80 1.64
CA LYS A 171 27.95 31.26 1.97
C LYS A 171 27.98 32.56 2.77
N GLU A 172 28.98 32.75 3.62
CA GLU A 172 29.14 33.98 4.41
C GLU A 172 29.47 35.22 3.54
N GLY A 173 30.03 35.02 2.34
CA GLY A 173 30.39 36.11 1.42
C GLY A 173 29.29 36.55 0.45
N LYS A 174 28.11 35.91 0.41
CA LYS A 174 26.99 36.32 -0.47
C LYS A 174 25.83 36.87 0.35
N PRO A 175 25.79 38.19 0.63
CA PRO A 175 24.60 38.84 1.18
C PRO A 175 23.55 38.90 0.07
N GLY A 176 22.65 37.92 0.01
CA GLY A 176 21.55 37.98 -0.96
C GLY A 176 21.04 36.63 -1.41
N ALA A 177 20.41 35.89 -0.50
CA ALA A 177 19.37 34.93 -0.84
C ALA A 177 18.58 34.62 0.44
N GLY A 178 17.79 35.58 0.88
CA GLY A 178 16.70 35.33 1.82
C GLY A 178 15.71 34.38 1.15
N SER A 179 15.81 33.09 1.45
CA SER A 179 14.77 32.12 1.10
C SER A 179 14.65 31.12 2.25
N GLY A 180 13.96 31.54 3.31
CA GLY A 180 13.77 30.68 4.45
C GLY A 180 12.84 31.27 5.47
N LEU A 181 11.55 30.95 5.33
CA LEU A 181 10.45 31.07 6.31
C LEU A 181 10.15 32.47 6.88
N ALA A 182 11.12 33.37 7.01
CA ALA A 182 10.95 34.73 7.48
C ALA A 182 10.03 35.55 6.56
N ASP A 183 10.15 35.40 5.23
CA ASP A 183 9.26 36.07 4.27
C ASP A 183 7.78 35.67 4.40
N PHE A 184 7.50 34.47 4.90
CA PHE A 184 6.13 34.01 5.13
C PHE A 184 5.51 34.60 6.40
N LEU A 185 6.31 35.12 7.33
CA LEU A 185 5.81 35.79 8.54
C LEU A 185 5.63 37.29 8.33
N SER A 186 6.30 37.88 7.34
CA SER A 186 6.20 39.31 7.02
C SER A 186 4.92 39.71 6.26
N THR A 187 4.12 38.73 5.81
CA THR A 187 2.95 38.94 4.94
C THR A 187 1.59 38.76 5.64
N LEU A 188 1.58 38.64 6.97
CA LEU A 188 0.39 38.70 7.83
C LEU A 188 0.32 40.05 8.53
#